data_AF-A0A3D0RZI1-F1
#
_entry.id   AF-A0A3D0RZI1-F1
#
_cell.length_a   1.000
_cell.length_b   1.000
_cell.length_c   1.000
_cell.angle_alpha   90.00
_cell.angle_beta   90.00
_cell.angle_gamma   90.00
#
_symmetry.space_group_name_H-M   'P 1'
#
loop_
_entity.id
_entity.type
_entity.pdbx_description
1 polymer ?
#
loop_
_entity_poly.entity_id
_entity_poly.type
_entity_poly.pdbx_seq_one_letter_code
_entity_poly.pdbx_strand_id
1 'polypeptide(L)'
;MSSRVMQNVDVWPPSGHLDEPWDSNPDVDAFCKSARSVTVVYSIGLRELRLPAFRSWLRFGCGRVSTDGRVRVTVSVDRLEGDLEHASVVLPAGIAEWAPSDRARLALEVVHAGMVRLGESRGWEREELERLRDLTLQRGLEHTLVGDWKASPDRRHSARTCYRIAPDGLGRARLEVADRDGVVVATSPEAIAPAGFRPGISATRDLRWDGVDRVALTTLRRTFRGVEVSVALVREGAAWRGEISDGNDARVPLAGLDAPERRELPVVVAVGTGVDAEDEAPRIRAGGGGPTNDVSRTYLDAVAARLHAFADEGQAWWQDAGLKKLDVTYYFGPEATIWSRRTGQRLRVEIRRPAASTHQSPEELATQDVRAVVAEVRRKTGLGPHRPDHRAR
;
A
#
# COMPACT_ATOMS: atom_id res chain seq x y z
N MET A 1 -4.32 19.18 19.59
CA MET A 1 -4.01 17.81 19.09
C MET A 1 -2.62 17.86 18.50
N SER A 2 -1.71 16.95 18.88
CA SER A 2 -0.36 16.92 18.28
C SER A 2 -0.46 16.54 16.81
N SER A 3 0.03 17.41 15.92
CA SER A 3 0.16 17.10 14.49
C SER A 3 1.15 15.96 14.33
N ARG A 4 0.74 14.88 13.65
CA ARG A 4 1.68 13.82 13.27
C ARG A 4 2.52 14.31 12.10
N VAL A 5 3.62 13.64 11.86
CA VAL A 5 4.49 13.86 10.70
C VAL A 5 4.32 12.69 9.75
N MET A 6 4.22 12.94 8.45
CA MET A 6 4.26 11.90 7.43
C MET A 6 5.64 11.25 7.40
N GLN A 7 5.70 9.93 7.64
CA GLN A 7 6.97 9.21 7.78
C GLN A 7 7.14 8.07 6.78
N ASN A 8 6.03 7.51 6.29
CA ASN A 8 6.06 6.31 5.48
C ASN A 8 5.03 6.39 4.36
N VAL A 9 5.43 5.86 3.21
CA VAL A 9 4.53 5.50 2.13
C VAL A 9 4.72 4.01 1.83
N ASP A 10 3.64 3.28 1.60
CA ASP A 10 3.72 1.90 1.09
C ASP A 10 2.67 1.61 0.03
N VAL A 11 2.93 0.58 -0.76
CA VAL A 11 1.93 -0.07 -1.62
C VAL A 11 1.52 -1.37 -0.94
N TRP A 12 0.22 -1.70 -0.94
CA TRP A 12 -0.31 -2.94 -0.36
C TRP A 12 -0.47 -4.02 -1.44
N PRO A 13 -0.09 -5.29 -1.16
CA PRO A 13 0.46 -5.78 0.11
C PRO A 13 1.94 -5.42 0.31
N PRO A 14 2.39 -5.06 1.54
CA PRO A 14 3.71 -4.52 1.83
C PRO A 14 4.85 -5.55 1.70
N SER A 15 4.49 -6.82 1.60
CA SER A 15 5.35 -7.99 1.46
C SER A 15 4.47 -9.19 1.11
N GLY A 16 5.04 -10.19 0.47
CA GLY A 16 4.43 -11.50 0.28
C GLY A 16 5.51 -12.56 0.08
N HIS A 17 5.11 -13.80 -0.16
CA HIS A 17 6.05 -14.89 -0.43
C HIS A 17 6.86 -14.60 -1.70
N LEU A 18 8.16 -14.91 -1.69
CA LEU A 18 9.04 -14.69 -2.84
C LEU A 18 8.60 -15.54 -4.04
N ASP A 19 8.27 -16.79 -3.76
CA ASP A 19 7.97 -17.82 -4.75
C ASP A 19 6.48 -17.89 -5.09
N GLU A 20 5.66 -16.99 -4.55
CA GLU A 20 4.22 -16.94 -4.81
C GLU A 20 3.80 -15.53 -5.28
N PRO A 21 2.72 -15.43 -6.06
CA PRO A 21 2.10 -14.14 -6.31
C PRO A 21 1.58 -13.53 -5.00
N TRP A 22 1.84 -12.25 -4.79
CA TRP A 22 1.31 -11.44 -3.70
C TRP A 22 -0.14 -11.03 -3.94
N ASP A 23 -0.55 -11.01 -5.21
CA ASP A 23 -1.91 -10.74 -5.68
C ASP A 23 -2.25 -11.72 -6.81
N SER A 24 -3.51 -12.14 -6.91
CA SER A 24 -3.94 -13.06 -7.97
C SER A 24 -3.87 -12.44 -9.37
N ASN A 25 -3.86 -11.12 -9.47
CA ASN A 25 -3.63 -10.41 -10.72
C ASN A 25 -2.11 -10.18 -10.93
N PRO A 26 -1.52 -10.68 -12.04
CA PRO A 26 -0.08 -10.59 -12.28
C PRO A 26 0.44 -9.16 -12.43
N ASP A 27 -0.39 -8.23 -12.96
CA ASP A 27 -0.03 -6.82 -13.09
C ASP A 27 0.10 -6.17 -11.71
N VAL A 28 -0.88 -6.42 -10.85
CA VAL A 28 -0.88 -5.93 -9.46
C VAL A 28 0.30 -6.51 -8.69
N ASP A 29 0.55 -7.82 -8.80
CA ASP A 29 1.68 -8.50 -8.16
C ASP A 29 3.03 -7.87 -8.57
N ALA A 30 3.29 -7.77 -9.87
CA ALA A 30 4.53 -7.23 -10.40
C ALA A 30 4.76 -5.77 -10.00
N PHE A 31 3.69 -4.97 -9.98
CA PHE A 31 3.73 -3.58 -9.50
C PHE A 31 4.06 -3.50 -8.02
N CYS A 32 3.34 -4.26 -7.18
CA CYS A 32 3.52 -4.26 -5.73
C CYS A 32 4.94 -4.67 -5.32
N LYS A 33 5.52 -5.66 -6.03
CA LYS A 33 6.92 -6.05 -5.89
C LYS A 33 7.84 -4.89 -6.23
N SER A 34 7.81 -4.39 -7.46
CA SER A 34 8.69 -3.28 -7.89
C SER A 34 8.53 -1.98 -7.08
N ALA A 35 7.36 -1.73 -6.48
CA ALA A 35 7.15 -0.57 -5.62
C ALA A 35 7.91 -0.61 -4.28
N ARG A 36 8.46 -1.77 -3.87
CA ARG A 36 9.17 -1.90 -2.57
C ARG A 36 10.38 -0.99 -2.46
N SER A 37 11.28 -1.01 -3.45
CA SER A 37 12.50 -0.21 -3.39
C SER A 37 12.13 1.28 -3.37
N VAL A 38 11.23 1.69 -4.25
CA VAL A 38 10.70 3.05 -4.37
C VAL A 38 10.12 3.53 -3.04
N THR A 39 9.19 2.78 -2.46
CA THR A 39 8.51 3.18 -1.22
C THR A 39 9.48 3.29 -0.04
N VAL A 40 10.51 2.44 0.04
CA VAL A 40 11.56 2.56 1.05
C VAL A 40 12.41 3.82 0.85
N VAL A 41 12.90 4.06 -0.38
CA VAL A 41 13.74 5.23 -0.69
C VAL A 41 12.96 6.53 -0.46
N TYR A 42 11.73 6.60 -0.97
CA TYR A 42 10.85 7.76 -0.82
C TYR A 42 10.52 8.02 0.66
N SER A 43 10.23 6.97 1.44
CA SER A 43 9.98 7.09 2.88
C SER A 43 11.18 7.59 3.68
N ILE A 44 12.42 7.29 3.25
CA ILE A 44 13.62 7.83 3.91
C ILE A 44 13.63 9.36 3.77
N GLY A 45 13.46 9.88 2.56
CA GLY A 45 13.44 11.32 2.34
C GLY A 45 12.21 12.02 2.95
N LEU A 46 11.05 11.37 3.01
CA LEU A 46 9.86 11.93 3.69
C LEU A 46 10.12 12.26 5.17
N ARG A 47 10.88 11.41 5.88
CA ARG A 47 11.18 11.63 7.30
C ARG A 47 12.02 12.89 7.52
N GLU A 48 12.82 13.29 6.54
CA GLU A 48 13.64 14.50 6.58
C GLU A 48 12.79 15.76 6.41
N LEU A 49 11.77 15.72 5.54
CA LEU A 49 10.87 16.86 5.28
C LEU A 49 9.93 17.20 6.44
N ARG A 50 9.67 16.25 7.34
CA ARG A 50 8.80 16.43 8.53
C ARG A 50 7.40 17.01 8.22
N LEU A 51 6.83 16.67 7.07
CA LEU A 51 5.53 17.18 6.59
C LEU A 51 4.38 16.88 7.58
N PRO A 52 3.57 17.88 7.97
CA PRO A 52 2.47 17.68 8.91
C PRO A 52 1.32 16.87 8.29
N ALA A 53 0.84 15.84 8.97
CA ALA A 53 -0.20 14.94 8.48
C ALA A 53 -1.16 14.49 9.58
N PHE A 54 -2.33 13.94 9.20
CA PHE A 54 -3.24 13.34 10.19
C PHE A 54 -2.73 11.96 10.65
N ARG A 55 -2.01 11.26 9.77
CA ARG A 55 -1.33 9.99 10.03
C ARG A 55 0.10 10.01 9.52
N SER A 56 0.95 9.19 10.13
CA SER A 56 2.36 9.09 9.77
C SER A 56 2.62 8.13 8.59
N TRP A 57 1.55 7.65 7.94
CA TRP A 57 1.63 6.65 6.89
C TRP A 57 0.55 6.89 5.84
N LEU A 58 0.93 6.94 4.56
CA LEU A 58 0.03 6.79 3.42
C LEU A 58 0.18 5.41 2.76
N ARG A 59 -0.93 4.69 2.58
CA ARG A 59 -0.96 3.38 1.92
C ARG A 59 -1.70 3.44 0.60
N PHE A 60 -1.08 2.88 -0.44
CA PHE A 60 -1.66 2.71 -1.77
C PHE A 60 -2.18 1.28 -1.93
N GLY A 61 -3.49 1.11 -2.09
CA GLY A 61 -4.11 -0.16 -2.47
C GLY A 61 -4.19 -0.31 -3.99
N CYS A 62 -3.62 -1.38 -4.53
CA CYS A 62 -3.78 -1.76 -5.93
C CYS A 62 -4.80 -2.89 -6.00
N GLY A 63 -5.87 -2.73 -6.76
CA GLY A 63 -6.88 -3.79 -6.87
C GLY A 63 -7.72 -3.74 -8.14
N ARG A 64 -7.36 -2.86 -9.08
CA ARG A 64 -8.06 -2.70 -10.36
C ARG A 64 -7.06 -2.45 -11.47
N VAL A 65 -7.39 -3.00 -12.64
CA VAL A 65 -6.65 -2.78 -13.88
C VAL A 65 -7.55 -2.01 -14.85
N SER A 66 -7.01 -0.99 -15.50
CA SER A 66 -7.69 -0.18 -16.50
C SER A 66 -7.53 -0.76 -17.89
N THR A 67 -8.58 -0.66 -18.70
CA THR A 67 -8.57 -1.02 -20.13
C THR A 67 -8.13 0.14 -21.03
N ASP A 68 -8.11 1.37 -20.52
CA ASP A 68 -7.76 2.58 -21.29
C ASP A 68 -6.26 2.93 -21.27
N GLY A 69 -5.44 2.09 -20.64
CA GLY A 69 -4.00 2.28 -20.53
C GLY A 69 -3.56 3.42 -19.58
N ARG A 70 -4.48 4.10 -18.90
CA ARG A 70 -4.16 5.19 -17.96
C ARG A 70 -3.96 4.67 -16.55
N VAL A 71 -3.12 5.40 -15.80
CA VAL A 71 -2.98 5.18 -14.36
C VAL A 71 -3.81 6.23 -13.62
N ARG A 72 -4.67 5.77 -12.72
CA ARG A 72 -5.46 6.66 -11.84
C ARG A 72 -5.11 6.41 -10.40
N VAL A 73 -4.73 7.47 -9.69
CA VAL A 73 -4.51 7.47 -8.25
C VAL A 73 -5.64 8.24 -7.58
N THR A 74 -6.36 7.59 -6.68
CA THR A 74 -7.45 8.22 -5.93
C THR A 74 -7.02 8.34 -4.47
N VAL A 75 -6.77 9.55 -4.01
CA VAL A 75 -6.27 9.83 -2.66
C VAL A 75 -7.42 10.23 -1.76
N SER A 76 -7.58 9.60 -0.60
CA SER A 76 -8.51 10.09 0.41
C SER A 76 -7.86 11.25 1.16
N VAL A 77 -8.46 12.45 1.04
CA VAL A 77 -7.98 13.66 1.70
C VAL A 77 -8.74 13.96 3.00
N ASP A 78 -9.83 13.24 3.25
CA ASP A 78 -10.54 13.31 4.54
C ASP A 78 -9.71 12.72 5.65
N ARG A 79 -9.92 13.22 6.87
CA ARG A 79 -9.48 12.52 8.07
C ARG A 79 -10.32 11.25 8.27
N LEU A 80 -9.79 10.11 7.83
CA LEU A 80 -10.43 8.82 8.02
C LEU A 80 -10.23 8.27 9.44
N GLU A 81 -11.19 7.44 9.87
CA GLU A 81 -11.01 6.55 11.01
C GLU A 81 -9.98 5.47 10.64
N GLY A 82 -9.08 5.13 11.56
CA GLY A 82 -7.96 4.21 11.30
C GLY A 82 -6.59 4.85 11.50
N ASP A 83 -5.53 4.07 11.21
CA ASP A 83 -4.15 4.41 11.55
C ASP A 83 -3.31 4.95 10.39
N LEU A 84 -3.87 5.00 9.18
CA LEU A 84 -3.19 5.41 7.95
C LEU A 84 -4.07 6.31 7.06
N GLU A 85 -3.42 7.16 6.27
CA GLU A 85 -4.03 7.77 5.08
C GLU A 85 -4.11 6.69 3.99
N HIS A 86 -5.10 6.81 3.09
CA HIS A 86 -5.35 5.79 2.07
C HIS A 86 -5.42 6.40 0.68
N ALA A 87 -4.79 5.73 -0.28
CA ALA A 87 -4.96 5.93 -1.71
C ALA A 87 -5.28 4.61 -2.40
N SER A 88 -6.03 4.64 -3.50
CA SER A 88 -6.22 3.49 -4.37
C SER A 88 -5.65 3.76 -5.76
N VAL A 89 -5.07 2.74 -6.39
CA VAL A 89 -4.45 2.83 -7.71
C VAL A 89 -5.19 1.92 -8.68
N VAL A 90 -5.49 2.45 -9.86
CA VAL A 90 -5.89 1.69 -11.04
C VAL A 90 -4.69 1.65 -11.99
N LEU A 91 -4.21 0.46 -12.30
CA LEU A 91 -3.00 0.21 -13.10
C LEU A 91 -3.38 -0.14 -14.55
N PRO A 92 -2.56 0.15 -15.57
CA PRO A 92 -2.79 -0.37 -16.91
C PRO A 92 -2.53 -1.88 -16.98
N ALA A 93 -3.16 -2.56 -17.93
CA ALA A 93 -2.90 -3.96 -18.19
C ALA A 93 -1.51 -4.19 -18.80
N GLY A 94 -0.92 -5.37 -18.55
CA GLY A 94 0.32 -5.83 -19.17
C GLY A 94 1.61 -5.27 -18.56
N ILE A 95 1.53 -4.63 -17.38
CA ILE A 95 2.72 -4.17 -16.64
C ILE A 95 3.56 -5.32 -16.08
N ALA A 96 2.98 -6.50 -15.92
CA ALA A 96 3.69 -7.71 -15.52
C ALA A 96 4.85 -8.04 -16.48
N GLU A 97 4.69 -7.72 -17.75
CA GLU A 97 5.68 -7.98 -18.82
C GLU A 97 6.76 -6.90 -18.91
N TRP A 98 6.62 -5.79 -18.19
CA TRP A 98 7.59 -4.70 -18.26
C TRP A 98 8.92 -5.08 -17.60
N ALA A 99 9.98 -4.32 -17.91
CA ALA A 99 11.21 -4.41 -17.15
C ALA A 99 10.97 -3.99 -15.68
N PRO A 100 11.63 -4.62 -14.70
CA PRO A 100 11.53 -4.22 -13.30
C PRO A 100 11.83 -2.74 -13.05
N SER A 101 12.82 -2.18 -13.76
CA SER A 101 13.18 -0.76 -13.69
C SER A 101 12.04 0.16 -14.15
N ASP A 102 11.34 -0.18 -15.23
CA ASP A 102 10.20 0.61 -15.71
C ASP A 102 8.99 0.49 -14.79
N ARG A 103 8.75 -0.68 -14.20
CA ARG A 103 7.73 -0.83 -13.15
C ARG A 103 8.06 0.01 -11.92
N ALA A 104 9.32 0.05 -11.48
CA ALA A 104 9.75 0.88 -10.36
C ALA A 104 9.59 2.38 -10.70
N ARG A 105 9.92 2.80 -11.93
CA ARG A 105 9.68 4.19 -12.36
C ARG A 105 8.18 4.53 -12.34
N LEU A 106 7.32 3.65 -12.84
CA LEU A 106 5.86 3.81 -12.73
C LEU A 106 5.41 3.94 -11.27
N ALA A 107 5.94 3.09 -10.39
CA ALA A 107 5.62 3.13 -8.96
C ALA A 107 6.05 4.46 -8.32
N LEU A 108 7.17 5.05 -8.73
CA LEU A 108 7.57 6.38 -8.29
C LEU A 108 6.57 7.45 -8.73
N GLU A 109 6.16 7.46 -10.00
CA GLU A 109 5.16 8.43 -10.48
C GLU A 109 3.82 8.28 -9.76
N VAL A 110 3.38 7.04 -9.50
CA VAL A 110 2.16 6.76 -8.71
C VAL A 110 2.26 7.30 -7.28
N VAL A 111 3.36 6.97 -6.58
CA VAL A 111 3.59 7.39 -5.20
C VAL A 111 3.69 8.92 -5.13
N HIS A 112 4.47 9.52 -6.01
CA HIS A 112 4.67 10.96 -6.05
C HIS A 112 3.37 11.71 -6.37
N ALA A 113 2.62 11.29 -7.40
CA ALA A 113 1.35 11.92 -7.75
C ALA A 113 0.34 11.84 -6.59
N GLY A 114 0.27 10.70 -5.89
CA GLY A 114 -0.57 10.57 -4.70
C GLY A 114 -0.11 11.47 -3.54
N MET A 115 1.20 11.60 -3.33
CA MET A 115 1.77 12.48 -2.31
C MET A 115 1.57 13.96 -2.60
N VAL A 116 1.74 14.39 -3.85
CA VAL A 116 1.43 15.76 -4.29
C VAL A 116 -0.03 16.06 -4.06
N ARG A 117 -0.93 15.14 -4.47
CA ARG A 117 -2.36 15.36 -4.28
C ARG A 117 -2.76 15.42 -2.80
N LEU A 118 -2.17 14.57 -1.95
CA LEU A 118 -2.36 14.68 -0.51
C LEU A 118 -1.81 16.02 0.00
N GLY A 119 -0.62 16.42 -0.44
CA GLY A 119 0.04 17.65 -0.05
C GLY A 119 -0.73 18.91 -0.38
N GLU A 120 -1.33 19.00 -1.56
CA GLU A 120 -2.23 20.09 -1.95
C GLU A 120 -3.35 20.28 -0.91
N SER A 121 -3.99 19.18 -0.49
CA SER A 121 -5.06 19.22 0.53
C SER A 121 -4.58 19.52 1.96
N ARG A 122 -3.26 19.61 2.16
CA ARG A 122 -2.61 19.90 3.46
C ARG A 122 -1.81 21.18 3.45
N GLY A 123 -1.72 21.88 2.30
CA GLY A 123 -0.87 23.04 2.12
C GLY A 123 0.62 22.71 2.21
N TRP A 124 1.04 21.54 1.72
CA TRP A 124 2.47 21.21 1.61
C TRP A 124 3.07 21.88 0.38
N GLU A 125 4.34 22.26 0.48
CA GLU A 125 5.09 22.86 -0.62
C GLU A 125 5.39 21.80 -1.70
N ARG A 126 4.88 22.02 -2.90
CA ARG A 126 5.03 21.09 -4.02
C ARG A 126 6.49 20.86 -4.39
N GLU A 127 7.31 21.91 -4.37
CA GLU A 127 8.73 21.86 -4.69
C GLU A 127 9.52 20.91 -3.77
N GLU A 128 9.12 20.74 -2.51
CA GLU A 128 9.75 19.77 -1.59
C GLU A 128 9.50 18.33 -2.02
N LEU A 129 8.27 18.03 -2.46
CA LEU A 129 7.92 16.72 -2.97
C LEU A 129 8.60 16.44 -4.32
N GLU A 130 8.75 17.43 -5.18
CA GLU A 130 9.45 17.31 -6.46
C GLU A 130 10.94 17.01 -6.23
N ARG A 131 11.61 17.73 -5.31
CA ARG A 131 12.98 17.42 -4.90
C ARG A 131 13.13 15.99 -4.35
N LEU A 132 12.14 15.52 -3.59
CA LEU A 132 12.13 14.15 -3.07
C LEU A 132 11.98 13.09 -4.19
N ARG A 133 11.13 13.36 -5.18
CA ARG A 133 11.02 12.51 -6.39
C ARG A 133 12.35 12.44 -7.11
N ASP A 134 13.00 13.57 -7.33
CA ASP A 134 14.28 13.64 -8.04
C ASP A 134 15.41 12.95 -7.27
N LEU A 135 15.47 13.11 -5.94
CA LEU A 135 16.40 12.36 -5.09
C LEU A 135 16.18 10.84 -5.19
N THR A 136 14.91 10.41 -5.28
CA THR A 136 14.58 8.99 -5.45
C THR A 136 15.06 8.45 -6.80
N LEU A 137 14.95 9.25 -7.87
CA LEU A 137 15.51 8.93 -9.19
C LEU A 137 17.04 8.90 -9.18
N GLN A 138 17.69 9.88 -8.54
CA GLN A 138 19.15 9.95 -8.42
C GLN A 138 19.73 8.74 -7.68
N ARG A 139 18.97 8.15 -6.75
CA ARG A 139 19.33 6.89 -6.08
C ARG A 139 19.06 5.64 -6.92
N GLY A 140 18.72 5.79 -8.20
CA GLY A 140 18.50 4.66 -9.11
C GLY A 140 17.28 3.81 -8.79
N LEU A 141 16.34 4.34 -7.98
CA LEU A 141 15.20 3.57 -7.44
C LEU A 141 15.63 2.33 -6.64
N GLU A 142 16.85 2.34 -6.10
CA GLU A 142 17.39 1.28 -5.25
C GLU A 142 17.59 1.80 -3.83
N HIS A 143 17.36 0.94 -2.85
CA HIS A 143 17.79 1.20 -1.49
C HIS A 143 19.00 0.34 -1.18
N THR A 144 20.12 0.96 -0.80
CA THR A 144 21.30 0.25 -0.32
C THR A 144 21.54 0.56 1.15
N LEU A 145 21.94 -0.45 1.91
CA LEU A 145 22.39 -0.34 3.27
C LEU A 145 23.70 -1.13 3.42
N VAL A 146 24.75 -0.46 3.87
CA VAL A 146 26.05 -1.07 4.13
C VAL A 146 26.24 -1.12 5.65
N GLY A 147 26.49 -2.31 6.18
CA GLY A 147 26.77 -2.51 7.59
C GLY A 147 28.20 -2.10 7.96
N ASP A 148 28.41 -1.92 9.25
CA ASP A 148 29.75 -1.66 9.80
C ASP A 148 30.67 -2.88 9.61
N TRP A 149 31.97 -2.61 9.49
CA TRP A 149 33.00 -3.65 9.48
C TRP A 149 33.08 -4.34 10.86
N LYS A 150 33.01 -5.67 10.86
CA LYS A 150 33.21 -6.53 12.03
C LYS A 150 34.52 -7.28 11.88
N ALA A 151 35.45 -7.07 12.80
CA ALA A 151 36.75 -7.74 12.79
C ALA A 151 36.62 -9.26 13.05
N SER A 152 37.47 -10.05 12.39
CA SER A 152 37.67 -11.47 12.72
C SER A 152 38.26 -11.62 14.13
N PRO A 153 38.15 -12.81 14.76
CA PRO A 153 38.72 -13.04 16.10
C PRO A 153 40.22 -12.72 16.23
N ASP A 154 40.99 -13.00 15.18
CA ASP A 154 42.43 -12.70 15.12
C ASP A 154 42.75 -11.30 14.56
N ARG A 155 41.72 -10.54 14.19
CA ARG A 155 41.78 -9.18 13.61
C ARG A 155 42.61 -9.07 12.33
N ARG A 156 42.86 -10.18 11.63
CA ARG A 156 43.52 -10.16 10.32
C ARG A 156 42.59 -9.75 9.19
N HIS A 157 41.29 -9.95 9.40
CA HIS A 157 40.26 -9.58 8.45
C HIS A 157 39.15 -8.79 9.13
N SER A 158 38.33 -8.14 8.32
CA SER A 158 37.05 -7.60 8.72
C SER A 158 36.01 -7.96 7.68
N ALA A 159 34.76 -8.07 8.10
CA ALA A 159 33.65 -8.39 7.20
C ALA A 159 32.50 -7.42 7.40
N ARG A 160 31.73 -7.16 6.34
CA ARG A 160 30.49 -6.38 6.42
C ARG A 160 29.41 -6.98 5.53
N THR A 161 28.16 -6.67 5.84
CA THR A 161 27.01 -6.97 4.98
C THR A 161 26.72 -5.78 4.07
N CYS A 162 26.52 -6.04 2.79
CA CYS A 162 25.91 -5.10 1.86
C CYS A 162 24.50 -5.60 1.52
N TYR A 163 23.48 -4.85 1.92
CA TYR A 163 22.07 -5.14 1.63
C TYR A 163 21.56 -4.15 0.59
N ARG A 164 20.75 -4.62 -0.36
CA ARG A 164 20.02 -3.76 -1.29
C ARG A 164 18.61 -4.25 -1.58
N ILE A 165 17.72 -3.33 -1.93
CA ILE A 165 16.41 -3.64 -2.54
C ILE A 165 16.48 -3.12 -3.97
N ALA A 166 16.47 -4.03 -4.94
CA ALA A 166 16.56 -3.68 -6.35
C ALA A 166 15.18 -3.28 -6.92
N PRO A 167 15.09 -2.79 -8.17
CA PRO A 167 13.84 -2.35 -8.78
C PRO A 167 12.81 -3.46 -9.03
N ASP A 168 13.20 -4.72 -8.93
CA ASP A 168 12.27 -5.86 -8.92
C ASP A 168 11.59 -6.07 -7.57
N GLY A 169 11.96 -5.29 -6.56
CA GLY A 169 11.41 -5.34 -5.23
C GLY A 169 12.00 -6.38 -4.33
N LEU A 170 12.99 -7.16 -4.79
CA LEU A 170 13.61 -8.21 -4.00
C LEU A 170 14.78 -7.64 -3.18
N GLY A 171 14.79 -7.96 -1.89
CA GLY A 171 15.94 -7.73 -1.04
C GLY A 171 17.07 -8.69 -1.44
N ARG A 172 18.31 -8.20 -1.40
CA ARG A 172 19.52 -8.96 -1.69
C ARG A 172 20.57 -8.61 -0.66
N ALA A 173 21.26 -9.63 -0.15
CA ALA A 173 22.37 -9.46 0.78
C ALA A 173 23.62 -10.14 0.23
N ARG A 174 24.76 -9.48 0.34
CA ARG A 174 26.08 -10.07 0.10
C ARG A 174 27.03 -9.71 1.23
N LEU A 175 28.08 -10.51 1.38
CA LEU A 175 29.16 -10.28 2.32
C LEU A 175 30.39 -9.79 1.58
N GLU A 176 31.12 -8.87 2.21
CA GLU A 176 32.45 -8.46 1.78
C GLU A 176 33.41 -8.74 2.93
N VAL A 177 34.60 -9.29 2.61
CA VAL A 177 35.70 -9.46 3.54
C VAL A 177 36.86 -8.59 3.07
N ALA A 178 37.41 -7.80 3.97
CA ALA A 178 38.62 -7.02 3.77
C ALA A 178 39.77 -7.55 4.62
N ASP A 179 41.00 -7.37 4.13
CA ASP A 179 42.21 -7.61 4.90
C ASP A 179 42.48 -6.50 5.95
N ARG A 180 43.64 -6.56 6.60
CA ARG A 180 44.05 -5.60 7.64
C ARG A 180 44.26 -4.18 7.10
N ASP A 181 44.57 -4.05 5.83
CA ASP A 181 44.78 -2.76 5.15
C ASP A 181 43.45 -2.18 4.65
N GLY A 182 42.35 -2.90 4.84
CA GLY A 182 41.00 -2.49 4.45
C GLY A 182 40.68 -2.79 2.98
N VAL A 183 41.53 -3.54 2.28
CA VAL A 183 41.29 -3.95 0.90
C VAL A 183 40.32 -5.12 0.87
N VAL A 184 39.23 -5.01 0.10
CA VAL A 184 38.27 -6.11 -0.07
C VAL A 184 38.94 -7.26 -0.82
N VAL A 185 39.17 -8.38 -0.12
CA VAL A 185 39.81 -9.59 -0.65
C VAL A 185 38.80 -10.66 -1.05
N ALA A 186 37.54 -10.53 -0.64
CA ALA A 186 36.48 -11.45 -1.04
C ALA A 186 35.09 -10.80 -1.05
N THR A 187 34.22 -11.31 -1.91
CA THR A 187 32.80 -10.95 -1.95
C THR A 187 31.97 -12.21 -2.19
N SER A 188 30.90 -12.41 -1.43
CA SER A 188 29.99 -13.53 -1.65
C SER A 188 29.09 -13.27 -2.86
N PRO A 189 28.48 -14.31 -3.45
CA PRO A 189 27.29 -14.14 -4.27
C PRO A 189 26.17 -13.43 -3.48
N GLU A 190 25.20 -12.87 -4.20
CA GLU A 190 24.02 -12.26 -3.59
C GLU A 190 22.99 -13.34 -3.21
N ALA A 191 22.59 -13.35 -1.94
CA ALA A 191 21.47 -14.16 -1.46
C ALA A 191 20.18 -13.33 -1.43
N ILE A 192 19.05 -13.94 -1.76
CA ILE A 192 17.74 -13.29 -1.62
C ILE A 192 17.45 -13.04 -0.15
N ALA A 193 16.97 -11.84 0.16
CA ALA A 193 16.61 -11.40 1.49
C ALA A 193 15.20 -10.78 1.49
N PRO A 194 14.51 -10.76 2.65
CA PRO A 194 13.29 -9.99 2.79
C PRO A 194 13.48 -8.54 2.33
N ALA A 195 12.55 -8.05 1.52
CA ALA A 195 12.53 -6.66 1.09
C ALA A 195 11.98 -5.74 2.20
N GLY A 196 12.75 -4.76 2.62
CA GLY A 196 12.29 -3.71 3.52
C GLY A 196 13.40 -3.10 4.39
N PHE A 197 13.10 -1.93 4.94
CA PHE A 197 14.06 -1.19 5.77
C PHE A 197 14.49 -1.95 7.04
N ARG A 198 13.54 -2.50 7.80
CA ARG A 198 13.85 -3.28 9.02
C ARG A 198 14.63 -4.56 8.71
N PRO A 199 14.24 -5.39 7.72
CA PRO A 199 15.06 -6.49 7.25
C PRO A 199 16.49 -6.10 6.90
N GLY A 200 16.69 -5.01 6.17
CA GLY A 200 18.03 -4.52 5.84
C GLY A 200 18.85 -4.21 7.09
N ILE A 201 18.27 -3.49 8.06
CA ILE A 201 18.95 -3.20 9.34
C ILE A 201 19.32 -4.49 10.07
N SER A 202 18.40 -5.46 10.18
CA SER A 202 18.69 -6.76 10.80
C SER A 202 19.83 -7.47 10.07
N ALA A 203 19.80 -7.53 8.74
CA ALA A 203 20.85 -8.16 7.92
C ALA A 203 22.24 -7.55 8.17
N THR A 204 22.34 -6.24 8.39
CA THR A 204 23.63 -5.60 8.74
C THR A 204 24.10 -5.91 10.16
N ARG A 205 23.18 -6.17 11.09
CA ARG A 205 23.49 -6.48 12.49
C ARG A 205 23.79 -7.94 12.73
N ASP A 206 23.26 -8.85 11.92
CA ASP A 206 23.30 -10.29 12.16
C ASP A 206 24.53 -11.01 11.58
N LEU A 207 25.46 -10.27 10.95
CA LEU A 207 26.76 -10.80 10.52
C LEU A 207 27.55 -11.39 11.70
N ARG A 208 28.06 -12.62 11.58
CA ARG A 208 28.87 -13.26 12.62
C ARG A 208 30.06 -14.01 12.04
N TRP A 209 31.20 -13.89 12.72
CA TRP A 209 32.36 -14.74 12.52
C TRP A 209 32.15 -16.08 13.25
N ASP A 210 32.47 -17.17 12.57
CA ASP A 210 32.53 -18.53 13.10
C ASP A 210 33.98 -19.03 12.97
N GLY A 211 34.78 -18.76 14.00
CA GLY A 211 36.23 -18.86 13.89
C GLY A 211 36.86 -17.73 13.05
N VAL A 212 38.10 -17.93 12.61
CA VAL A 212 38.89 -16.94 11.85
C VAL A 212 38.69 -17.02 10.34
N ASP A 213 38.20 -18.18 9.86
CA ASP A 213 38.14 -18.53 8.45
C ASP A 213 36.72 -18.62 7.91
N ARG A 214 35.69 -18.32 8.71
CA ARG A 214 34.30 -18.32 8.26
C ARG A 214 33.55 -17.11 8.80
N VAL A 215 32.83 -16.44 7.92
CA VAL A 215 31.85 -15.40 8.28
C VAL A 215 30.53 -15.70 7.59
N ALA A 216 29.44 -15.56 8.33
CA ALA A 216 28.11 -15.86 7.83
C ALA A 216 27.07 -14.83 8.25
N LEU A 217 26.05 -14.71 7.42
CA LEU A 217 24.78 -14.06 7.73
C LEU A 217 23.71 -15.14 7.82
N THR A 218 23.40 -15.56 9.05
CA THR A 218 22.50 -16.69 9.33
C THR A 218 21.03 -16.25 9.46
N THR A 219 20.77 -14.95 9.60
CA THR A 219 19.47 -14.43 10.06
C THR A 219 18.70 -13.69 8.96
N LEU A 220 18.56 -14.31 7.79
CA LEU A 220 17.41 -14.01 6.92
C LEU A 220 16.18 -14.81 7.41
N ARG A 221 16.03 -14.90 8.74
CA ARG A 221 15.25 -15.92 9.49
C ARG A 221 13.75 -15.69 9.58
N ARG A 222 13.20 -14.71 8.87
CA ARG A 222 11.76 -14.37 8.99
C ARG A 222 11.00 -14.38 7.69
N THR A 223 11.57 -15.05 6.71
CA THR A 223 11.04 -15.07 5.37
C THR A 223 10.57 -16.47 5.04
N PHE A 224 9.25 -16.64 5.19
CA PHE A 224 8.48 -17.62 4.44
C PHE A 224 8.61 -19.07 4.94
N ARG A 225 7.55 -19.57 5.57
CA ARG A 225 7.39 -20.99 6.00
C ARG A 225 8.55 -21.59 6.81
N GLY A 226 9.42 -20.77 7.40
CA GLY A 226 10.59 -21.24 8.15
C GLY A 226 11.80 -21.60 7.28
N VAL A 227 11.83 -21.20 6.01
CA VAL A 227 13.01 -21.39 5.14
C VAL A 227 14.13 -20.45 5.60
N GLU A 228 15.26 -21.03 5.97
CA GLU A 228 16.47 -20.31 6.35
C GLU A 228 17.31 -20.11 5.09
N VAL A 229 17.47 -18.85 4.67
CA VAL A 229 18.48 -18.48 3.67
C VAL A 229 19.69 -17.95 4.43
N SER A 230 20.86 -18.48 4.14
CA SER A 230 22.12 -17.98 4.67
C SER A 230 23.14 -17.75 3.56
N VAL A 231 23.99 -16.76 3.77
CA VAL A 231 25.15 -16.49 2.92
C VAL A 231 26.40 -16.50 3.79
N ALA A 232 27.45 -17.15 3.31
CA ALA A 232 28.72 -17.25 4.01
C ALA A 232 29.90 -17.05 3.08
N LEU A 233 31.02 -16.63 3.65
CA LEU A 233 32.34 -16.69 3.05
C LEU A 233 33.20 -17.60 3.92
N VAL A 234 33.81 -18.61 3.29
CA VAL A 234 34.69 -19.60 3.93
C VAL A 234 36.06 -19.51 3.30
N ARG A 235 37.10 -19.46 4.11
CA ARG A 235 38.48 -19.42 3.65
C ARG A 235 39.02 -20.85 3.52
N GLU A 236 39.50 -21.17 2.32
CA GLU A 236 40.16 -22.42 1.99
C GLU A 236 41.60 -22.09 1.59
N GLY A 237 42.53 -22.16 2.56
CA GLY A 237 43.91 -21.74 2.37
C GLY A 237 44.05 -20.22 2.18
N ALA A 238 44.52 -19.79 1.00
CA ALA A 238 44.65 -18.37 0.67
C ALA A 238 43.39 -17.76 0.03
N ALA A 239 42.44 -18.58 -0.42
CA ALA A 239 41.26 -18.14 -1.15
C ALA A 239 40.02 -18.11 -0.26
N TRP A 240 39.07 -17.26 -0.61
CA TRP A 240 37.74 -17.24 -0.02
C TRP A 240 36.72 -17.79 -1.02
N ARG A 241 35.77 -18.58 -0.52
CA ARG A 241 34.68 -19.17 -1.29
C ARG A 241 33.36 -18.71 -0.71
N GLY A 242 32.46 -18.25 -1.58
CA GLY A 242 31.09 -17.91 -1.20
C GLY A 242 30.18 -19.14 -1.19
N GLU A 243 29.36 -19.26 -0.15
CA GLU A 243 28.33 -20.28 0.00
C GLU A 243 26.97 -19.59 0.16
N ILE A 244 25.96 -20.06 -0.56
CA ILE A 244 24.56 -19.77 -0.28
C ILE A 244 23.92 -21.10 0.09
N SER A 245 23.22 -21.11 1.23
CA SER A 245 22.33 -22.20 1.58
C SER A 245 20.92 -21.64 1.58
N ASP A 246 20.14 -22.06 0.59
CA ASP A 246 18.70 -21.85 0.49
C ASP A 246 18.02 -23.20 0.75
N GLY A 247 17.03 -23.23 1.66
CA GLY A 247 16.22 -24.44 1.87
C GLY A 247 15.33 -24.82 0.67
N ASN A 248 15.35 -24.01 -0.38
CA ASN A 248 14.70 -24.21 -1.67
C ASN A 248 15.76 -24.02 -2.74
N ASP A 249 15.78 -24.81 -3.83
CA ASP A 249 16.55 -24.56 -5.06
C ASP A 249 16.15 -23.25 -5.79
N ALA A 250 15.61 -22.25 -5.06
CA ALA A 250 15.18 -20.94 -5.52
C ALA A 250 16.39 -20.05 -5.84
N ARG A 251 17.20 -20.49 -6.80
CA ARG A 251 18.16 -19.62 -7.45
C ARG A 251 17.37 -18.52 -8.14
N VAL A 252 17.68 -17.26 -7.80
CA VAL A 252 17.26 -16.10 -8.59
C VAL A 252 17.65 -16.40 -10.03
N PRO A 253 16.72 -16.41 -10.99
CA PRO A 253 17.12 -16.21 -12.37
C PRO A 253 17.77 -14.84 -12.38
N LEU A 254 19.11 -14.81 -12.45
CA LEU A 254 19.88 -13.64 -12.87
C LEU A 254 19.55 -13.40 -14.34
N ALA A 255 18.28 -13.15 -14.64
CA ALA A 255 17.84 -12.82 -15.98
C ALA A 255 18.46 -11.47 -16.32
N GLY A 256 19.24 -11.47 -17.40
CA GLY A 256 20.06 -10.38 -17.86
C GLY A 256 19.32 -9.05 -17.76
N LEU A 257 19.87 -8.16 -16.94
CA LEU A 257 19.54 -6.75 -16.88
C LEU A 257 20.14 -6.02 -18.10
N ASP A 258 20.05 -6.62 -19.29
CA ASP A 258 20.26 -5.86 -20.51
C ASP A 258 19.12 -4.85 -20.55
N ALA A 259 19.45 -3.57 -20.37
CA ALA A 259 18.46 -2.52 -20.28
C ALA A 259 17.69 -2.48 -21.61
N PRO A 260 16.42 -2.95 -21.65
CA PRO A 260 15.63 -2.75 -22.85
C PRO A 260 15.51 -1.24 -23.09
N GLU A 261 15.23 -0.86 -24.33
CA GLU A 261 14.93 0.53 -24.64
C GLU A 261 13.90 1.08 -23.65
N ARG A 262 14.25 2.24 -23.08
CA ARG A 262 13.51 2.85 -21.98
C ARG A 262 12.06 3.07 -22.40
N ARG A 263 11.13 2.39 -21.73
CA ARG A 263 9.70 2.54 -22.03
C ARG A 263 9.21 3.94 -21.66
N GLU A 264 8.36 4.51 -22.51
CA GLU A 264 7.56 5.69 -22.19
C GLU A 264 6.48 5.30 -21.16
N LEU A 265 6.37 6.06 -20.08
CA LEU A 265 5.43 5.76 -19.01
C LEU A 265 4.04 6.31 -19.34
N PRO A 266 2.97 5.62 -18.94
CA PRO A 266 1.62 6.15 -19.05
C PRO A 266 1.47 7.39 -18.17
N VAL A 267 0.56 8.29 -18.56
CA VAL A 267 0.20 9.45 -17.74
C VAL A 267 -0.43 8.97 -16.43
N VAL A 268 0.09 9.47 -15.32
CA VAL A 268 -0.45 9.25 -13.97
C VAL A 268 -1.30 10.44 -13.58
N VAL A 269 -2.59 10.20 -13.33
CA VAL A 269 -3.52 11.24 -12.87
C VAL A 269 -3.92 10.94 -11.42
N ALA A 270 -3.63 11.88 -10.52
CA ALA A 270 -4.06 11.81 -9.13
C ALA A 270 -5.29 12.70 -8.90
N VAL A 271 -6.30 12.16 -8.23
CA VAL A 271 -7.51 12.89 -7.83
C VAL A 271 -7.75 12.75 -6.33
N GLY A 272 -8.23 13.83 -5.71
CA GLY A 272 -8.61 13.83 -4.31
C GLY A 272 -10.04 13.35 -4.15
N THR A 273 -10.30 12.61 -3.09
CA THR A 273 -11.65 12.20 -2.69
C THR A 273 -11.86 12.42 -1.21
N GLY A 274 -13.07 12.79 -0.85
CA GLY A 274 -13.43 13.21 0.48
C GLY A 274 -14.25 14.50 0.48
N VAL A 275 -14.86 14.78 1.62
CA VAL A 275 -15.52 16.06 1.87
C VAL A 275 -14.57 17.25 1.78
N ASP A 276 -13.28 17.05 2.06
CA ASP A 276 -12.28 18.10 1.98
C ASP A 276 -11.63 18.21 0.58
N ALA A 277 -11.98 17.33 -0.38
CA ALA A 277 -11.49 17.44 -1.75
C ALA A 277 -12.25 18.54 -2.51
N GLU A 278 -11.53 19.51 -3.07
CA GLU A 278 -12.14 20.59 -3.86
C GLU A 278 -12.84 20.06 -5.11
N ASP A 279 -12.19 19.14 -5.83
CA ASP A 279 -12.66 18.60 -7.11
C ASP A 279 -13.71 17.49 -6.99
N GLU A 280 -14.04 17.06 -5.77
CA GLU A 280 -15.04 16.02 -5.58
C GLU A 280 -16.45 16.62 -5.63
N ALA A 281 -17.18 16.29 -6.70
CA ALA A 281 -18.59 16.59 -6.80
C ALA A 281 -19.37 15.96 -5.63
N PRO A 282 -20.45 16.60 -5.15
CA PRO A 282 -21.34 16.02 -4.16
C PRO A 282 -21.72 14.58 -4.53
N ARG A 283 -21.60 13.63 -3.60
CA ARG A 283 -21.89 12.21 -3.88
C ARG A 283 -22.59 11.47 -2.75
N ILE A 284 -23.34 10.44 -3.15
CA ILE A 284 -23.91 9.44 -2.24
C ILE A 284 -23.00 8.21 -2.27
N ARG A 285 -22.55 7.78 -1.09
CA ARG A 285 -21.89 6.49 -0.88
C ARG A 285 -22.80 5.59 -0.07
N ALA A 286 -23.21 4.49 -0.68
CA ALA A 286 -23.95 3.42 -0.04
C ALA A 286 -23.07 2.18 0.15
N GLY A 287 -23.13 1.54 1.32
CA GLY A 287 -22.46 0.25 1.51
C GLY A 287 -22.67 -0.37 2.90
N GLY A 288 -22.30 -1.63 3.06
CA GLY A 288 -22.32 -2.30 4.36
C GLY A 288 -21.12 -1.96 5.23
N GLY A 289 -21.29 -2.05 6.55
CA GLY A 289 -20.19 -2.00 7.50
C GLY A 289 -20.47 -2.88 8.71
N GLY A 290 -19.59 -3.84 9.00
CA GLY A 290 -19.66 -4.66 10.22
C GLY A 290 -19.80 -6.16 9.98
N PRO A 291 -19.70 -6.97 11.06
CA PRO A 291 -19.87 -8.41 10.98
C PRO A 291 -21.30 -8.77 10.55
N THR A 292 -21.42 -9.73 9.63
CA THR A 292 -22.71 -10.19 9.08
C THR A 292 -23.11 -11.57 9.61
N ASN A 293 -22.56 -11.98 10.76
CA ASN A 293 -22.90 -13.25 11.40
C ASN A 293 -24.40 -13.24 11.75
N ASP A 294 -25.08 -14.34 11.46
CA ASP A 294 -26.51 -14.55 11.75
C ASP A 294 -27.49 -13.58 11.07
N VAL A 295 -27.03 -12.85 10.06
CA VAL A 295 -27.87 -11.98 9.24
C VAL A 295 -28.42 -12.78 8.04
N SER A 296 -29.71 -12.60 7.74
CA SER A 296 -30.32 -13.16 6.53
C SER A 296 -29.59 -12.69 5.28
N ARG A 297 -29.11 -13.64 4.47
CA ARG A 297 -28.46 -13.34 3.19
C ARG A 297 -29.40 -12.60 2.23
N THR A 298 -30.67 -13.01 2.19
CA THR A 298 -31.71 -12.35 1.41
C THR A 298 -31.89 -10.89 1.80
N TYR A 299 -31.86 -10.57 3.10
CA TYR A 299 -31.92 -9.18 3.56
C TYR A 299 -30.70 -8.39 3.11
N LEU A 300 -29.49 -8.94 3.27
CA LEU A 300 -28.23 -8.30 2.87
C LEU A 300 -28.21 -7.95 1.38
N ASP A 301 -28.55 -8.91 0.52
CA ASP A 301 -28.57 -8.71 -0.92
C ASP A 301 -29.66 -7.69 -1.29
N ALA A 302 -30.85 -7.76 -0.67
CA ALA A 302 -31.97 -6.85 -0.91
C ALA A 302 -31.68 -5.40 -0.47
N VAL A 303 -31.06 -5.19 0.69
CA VAL A 303 -30.73 -3.84 1.21
C VAL A 303 -29.56 -3.23 0.45
N ALA A 304 -28.54 -4.02 0.11
CA ALA A 304 -27.42 -3.55 -0.69
C ALA A 304 -27.87 -3.11 -2.09
N ALA A 305 -28.68 -3.92 -2.78
CA ALA A 305 -29.22 -3.58 -4.10
C ALA A 305 -30.03 -2.28 -4.07
N ARG A 306 -30.91 -2.12 -3.07
CA ARG A 306 -31.74 -0.90 -2.92
C ARG A 306 -30.93 0.33 -2.54
N LEU A 307 -29.91 0.19 -1.70
CA LEU A 307 -29.04 1.32 -1.35
C LEU A 307 -28.16 1.75 -2.54
N HIS A 308 -27.70 0.81 -3.37
CA HIS A 308 -27.01 1.14 -4.62
C HIS A 308 -27.95 1.88 -5.58
N ALA A 309 -29.17 1.38 -5.81
CA ALA A 309 -30.16 2.08 -6.62
C ALA A 309 -30.48 3.49 -6.08
N PHE A 310 -30.65 3.63 -4.76
CA PHE A 310 -30.82 4.92 -4.11
C PHE A 310 -29.66 5.88 -4.37
N ALA A 311 -28.41 5.40 -4.25
CA ALA A 311 -27.23 6.21 -4.49
C ALA A 311 -27.13 6.68 -5.96
N ASP A 312 -27.38 5.76 -6.89
CA ASP A 312 -27.30 6.03 -8.33
C ASP A 312 -28.41 7.02 -8.78
N GLU A 313 -29.67 6.75 -8.41
CA GLU A 313 -30.82 7.58 -8.79
C GLU A 313 -30.86 8.91 -8.01
N GLY A 314 -30.35 8.91 -6.78
CA GLY A 314 -30.32 10.07 -5.90
C GLY A 314 -29.19 11.04 -6.16
N GLN A 315 -28.27 10.72 -7.06
CA GLN A 315 -27.07 11.51 -7.25
C GLN A 315 -27.37 12.95 -7.72
N ALA A 316 -28.33 13.14 -8.62
CA ALA A 316 -28.78 14.47 -9.04
C ALA A 316 -29.51 15.21 -7.91
N TRP A 317 -30.36 14.50 -7.17
CA TRP A 317 -31.09 15.04 -6.01
C TRP A 317 -30.17 15.51 -4.88
N TRP A 318 -29.05 14.82 -4.68
CA TRP A 318 -28.07 15.18 -3.67
C TRP A 318 -27.26 16.43 -3.99
N GLN A 319 -27.15 16.84 -5.26
CA GLN A 319 -26.43 18.06 -5.64
C GLN A 319 -27.01 19.31 -4.95
N ASP A 320 -28.32 19.31 -4.69
CA ASP A 320 -29.03 20.42 -4.07
C ASP A 320 -28.95 20.41 -2.53
N ALA A 321 -28.27 19.42 -1.93
CA ALA A 321 -28.25 19.23 -0.47
C ALA A 321 -27.43 20.28 0.30
N GLY A 322 -26.61 21.05 -0.42
CA GLY A 322 -25.61 21.94 0.20
C GLY A 322 -24.53 21.19 1.00
N LEU A 323 -24.32 19.91 0.67
CA LEU A 323 -23.36 19.01 1.34
C LEU A 323 -22.58 18.21 0.29
N LYS A 324 -21.29 17.97 0.53
CA LYS A 324 -20.44 17.21 -0.39
C LYS A 324 -20.65 15.70 -0.31
N LYS A 325 -21.06 15.15 0.83
CA LYS A 325 -21.09 13.69 0.98
C LYS A 325 -22.23 13.21 1.84
N LEU A 326 -22.94 12.22 1.32
CA LEU A 326 -23.86 11.38 2.06
C LEU A 326 -23.26 9.98 2.17
N ASP A 327 -22.95 9.51 3.37
CA ASP A 327 -22.61 8.11 3.60
C ASP A 327 -23.80 7.39 4.23
N VAL A 328 -24.32 6.40 3.52
CA VAL A 328 -25.36 5.50 4.02
C VAL A 328 -24.74 4.14 4.28
N THR A 329 -24.78 3.70 5.53
CA THR A 329 -24.30 2.38 5.91
C THR A 329 -25.35 1.57 6.66
N TYR A 330 -25.27 0.25 6.61
CA TYR A 330 -26.02 -0.62 7.51
C TYR A 330 -25.09 -1.37 8.47
N TYR A 331 -25.54 -1.51 9.71
CA TYR A 331 -24.82 -2.13 10.83
C TYR A 331 -25.79 -3.02 11.63
N PHE A 332 -25.30 -4.13 12.17
CA PHE A 332 -26.11 -5.07 12.94
C PHE A 332 -25.81 -4.96 14.43
N GLY A 333 -26.80 -4.53 15.21
CA GLY A 333 -26.71 -4.24 16.64
C GLY A 333 -28.01 -4.57 17.37
N PRO A 334 -28.12 -4.31 18.68
CA PRO A 334 -29.23 -4.80 19.50
C PRO A 334 -30.58 -4.15 19.19
N GLU A 335 -30.61 -3.01 18.49
CA GLU A 335 -31.81 -2.20 18.29
C GLU A 335 -32.03 -1.85 16.82
N ALA A 336 -33.29 -1.77 16.41
CA ALA A 336 -33.70 -1.32 15.08
C ALA A 336 -33.89 0.20 15.08
N THR A 337 -33.01 0.95 14.42
CA THR A 337 -33.08 2.41 14.35
C THR A 337 -32.37 2.98 13.13
N ILE A 338 -32.80 4.17 12.69
CA ILE A 338 -32.04 5.00 11.74
C ILE A 338 -31.30 6.06 12.55
N TRP A 339 -29.97 5.94 12.58
CA TRP A 339 -29.12 6.94 13.21
C TRP A 339 -28.55 7.88 12.16
N SER A 340 -28.40 9.16 12.47
CA SER A 340 -27.73 10.09 11.56
C SER A 340 -26.88 11.11 12.31
N ARG A 341 -25.82 11.56 11.64
CA ARG A 341 -24.92 12.60 12.15
C ARG A 341 -24.37 13.45 11.01
N ARG A 342 -24.46 14.76 11.17
CA ARG A 342 -23.79 15.74 10.30
C ARG A 342 -22.46 16.15 10.91
N THR A 343 -21.40 16.14 10.11
CA THR A 343 -20.06 16.61 10.48
C THR A 343 -19.48 17.41 9.32
N GLY A 344 -19.41 18.74 9.44
CA GLY A 344 -18.98 19.62 8.35
C GLY A 344 -19.85 19.44 7.10
N GLN A 345 -19.20 19.13 5.97
CA GLN A 345 -19.81 18.89 4.65
C GLN A 345 -20.28 17.45 4.42
N ARG A 346 -20.36 16.66 5.50
CA ARG A 346 -20.75 15.24 5.49
C ARG A 346 -22.04 15.01 6.27
N LEU A 347 -22.94 14.21 5.70
CA LEU A 347 -24.04 13.56 6.42
C LEU A 347 -23.80 12.05 6.42
N ARG A 348 -23.75 11.44 7.60
CA ARG A 348 -23.71 9.99 7.77
C ARG A 348 -25.08 9.52 8.24
N VAL A 349 -25.63 8.50 7.60
CA VAL A 349 -26.88 7.83 7.98
C VAL A 349 -26.60 6.34 8.13
N GLU A 350 -27.03 5.76 9.24
CA GLU A 350 -26.82 4.37 9.58
C GLU A 350 -28.16 3.66 9.78
N ILE A 351 -28.39 2.58 9.03
CA ILE A 351 -29.41 1.59 9.34
C ILE A 351 -28.82 0.68 10.42
N ARG A 352 -29.40 0.68 11.62
CA ARG A 352 -29.03 -0.24 12.70
C ARG A 352 -30.14 -1.25 12.88
N ARG A 353 -29.82 -2.54 12.95
CA ARG A 353 -30.83 -3.60 13.04
C ARG A 353 -30.36 -4.83 13.82
N PRO A 354 -31.22 -5.50 14.61
CA PRO A 354 -30.91 -6.82 15.18
C PRO A 354 -30.78 -7.86 14.08
N ALA A 355 -29.69 -8.64 14.08
CA ALA A 355 -29.47 -9.70 13.11
C ALA A 355 -30.65 -10.67 13.02
N ALA A 356 -31.20 -11.09 14.17
CA ALA A 356 -32.38 -11.96 14.26
C ALA A 356 -33.62 -11.40 13.54
N SER A 357 -33.82 -10.07 13.54
CA SER A 357 -34.99 -9.45 12.90
C SER A 357 -34.92 -9.52 11.37
N THR A 358 -33.74 -9.74 10.78
CA THR A 358 -33.55 -9.74 9.32
C THR A 358 -34.13 -10.97 8.62
N HIS A 359 -34.53 -12.00 9.38
CA HIS A 359 -35.07 -13.25 8.83
C HIS A 359 -36.57 -13.18 8.53
N GLN A 360 -37.30 -12.22 9.10
CA GLN A 360 -38.74 -12.06 8.90
C GLN A 360 -39.01 -11.04 7.79
N SER A 361 -39.64 -11.46 6.69
CA SER A 361 -39.86 -10.62 5.49
C SER A 361 -38.64 -9.78 5.05
N PRO A 362 -37.48 -10.41 4.74
CA PRO A 362 -36.22 -9.71 4.44
C PRO A 362 -36.32 -8.56 3.42
N GLU A 363 -37.07 -8.74 2.34
CA GLU A 363 -37.18 -7.75 1.26
C GLU A 363 -38.07 -6.56 1.63
N GLU A 364 -39.15 -6.81 2.38
CA GLU A 364 -40.04 -5.76 2.89
C GLU A 364 -39.28 -4.89 3.90
N LEU A 365 -38.53 -5.51 4.80
CA LEU A 365 -37.67 -4.81 5.75
C LEU A 365 -36.62 -3.96 5.05
N ALA A 366 -35.92 -4.51 4.04
CA ALA A 366 -34.95 -3.74 3.26
C ALA A 366 -35.60 -2.52 2.57
N THR A 367 -36.83 -2.68 2.08
CA THR A 367 -37.61 -1.57 1.49
C THR A 367 -37.97 -0.51 2.53
N GLN A 368 -38.42 -0.93 3.71
CA GLN A 368 -38.74 -0.03 4.82
C GLN A 368 -37.51 0.76 5.28
N ASP A 369 -36.36 0.11 5.40
CA ASP A 369 -35.14 0.75 5.88
C ASP A 369 -34.61 1.80 4.90
N VAL A 370 -34.60 1.49 3.60
CA VAL A 370 -34.18 2.49 2.58
C VAL A 370 -35.16 3.67 2.53
N ARG A 371 -36.47 3.44 2.67
CA ARG A 371 -37.45 4.54 2.81
C ARG A 371 -37.18 5.40 4.05
N ALA A 372 -36.85 4.77 5.17
CA ALA A 372 -36.52 5.48 6.41
C ALA A 372 -35.22 6.29 6.28
N VAL A 373 -34.21 5.78 5.55
CA VAL A 373 -33.01 6.55 5.17
C VAL A 373 -33.38 7.78 4.36
N VAL A 374 -34.18 7.65 3.28
CA VAL A 374 -34.60 8.78 2.44
C VAL A 374 -35.32 9.84 3.26
N ALA A 375 -36.26 9.42 4.11
CA ALA A 375 -36.98 10.31 5.01
C ALA A 375 -36.05 11.07 5.96
N GLU A 376 -35.07 10.37 6.54
CA GLU A 376 -34.09 10.97 7.45
C GLU A 376 -33.17 11.97 6.73
N VAL A 377 -32.69 11.62 5.52
CA VAL A 377 -31.87 12.54 4.70
C VAL A 377 -32.65 13.81 4.38
N ARG A 378 -33.92 13.69 3.95
CA ARG A 378 -34.80 14.85 3.70
C ARG A 378 -34.95 15.71 4.94
N ARG A 379 -35.24 15.10 6.08
CA ARG A 379 -35.39 15.81 7.35
C ARG A 379 -34.13 16.58 7.76
N LYS A 380 -32.93 16.04 7.48
CA LYS A 380 -31.64 16.66 7.84
C LYS A 380 -31.16 17.73 6.88
N THR A 381 -31.63 17.70 5.63
CA THR A 381 -31.12 18.57 4.55
C THR A 381 -32.14 19.57 4.03
N GLY A 382 -33.44 19.34 4.27
CA GLY A 382 -34.52 20.14 3.68
C GLY A 382 -34.81 19.80 2.22
N LEU A 383 -34.17 18.75 1.67
CA LEU A 383 -34.39 18.33 0.29
C LEU A 383 -35.86 17.94 0.03
N GLY A 384 -36.30 18.21 -1.20
CA GLY A 384 -37.59 17.76 -1.73
C GLY A 384 -37.70 16.22 -1.83
N PRO A 385 -38.83 15.71 -2.33
CA PRO A 385 -39.01 14.27 -2.54
C PRO A 385 -37.93 13.68 -3.47
N HIS A 386 -37.46 12.47 -3.15
CA HIS A 386 -36.50 11.72 -3.97
C HIS A 386 -37.27 11.02 -5.10
N ARG A 387 -36.72 11.00 -6.32
CA ARG A 387 -37.44 10.61 -7.54
C ARG A 387 -37.92 9.15 -7.70
N PRO A 388 -37.59 8.13 -6.86
CA PRO A 388 -38.20 6.80 -6.98
C PRO A 388 -39.58 6.67 -6.34
N ASP A 389 -40.13 7.69 -5.68
CA ASP A 389 -41.50 7.65 -5.12
C ASP A 389 -42.59 7.42 -6.20
N HIS A 390 -42.23 7.34 -7.50
CA HIS A 390 -43.14 7.14 -8.63
C HIS A 390 -43.33 5.70 -9.14
N ARG A 391 -42.73 4.66 -8.55
CA ARG A 391 -43.00 3.27 -8.98
C ARG A 391 -43.28 2.31 -7.82
N ALA A 392 -44.46 2.47 -7.23
CA ALA A 392 -45.27 1.31 -6.88
C ALA A 392 -46.21 1.03 -8.06
N ARG A 393 -45.76 0.20 -9.02
CA ARG A 393 -46.62 -0.49 -9.98
C ARG A 393 -46.32 -1.97 -9.89
#